data_AF-A0A0U2N934-F1
#
_entry.id   AF-A0A0U2N934-F1
#
_cell.length_a   1.000
_cell.length_b   1.000
_cell.length_c   1.000
_cell.angle_alpha   90.00
_cell.angle_beta   90.00
_cell.angle_gamma   90.00
#
_symmetry.space_group_name_H-M   'P 1'
#
loop_
_entity.id
_entity.type
_entity.pdbx_description
1 polymer ?
#
loop_
_entity_poly.entity_id
_entity_poly.type
_entity_poly.pdbx_seq_one_letter_code
_entity_poly.pdbx_strand_id
1 'polypeptide(L)'
;MLSYFNELIRLEVLVWLLPAAFFIHDGEEIITMEKWLRKHKDLPRIAENRVYNWEKNITFQFTVAVLLLGSLLFLATCFAAGDFENSGKPHPLFVGIIAILFLDGIKHVGYTVMLKTYTPGFITAGLVEIPFTAYALYRFYDAEMIDIVTVGIYVAAELPLILFLVWAGLTLGRRVAPYRKQ
;
A
#
# COMPACT_ATOMS: atom_id res chain seq x y z
N MET A 1 -13.79 3.96 -24.07
CA MET A 1 -13.05 2.91 -23.33
C MET A 1 -13.24 3.08 -21.83
N LEU A 2 -12.91 4.22 -21.22
CA LEU A 2 -13.19 4.49 -19.80
C LEU A 2 -14.69 4.40 -19.44
N SER A 3 -15.58 4.95 -20.26
CA SER A 3 -17.04 4.84 -20.06
C SER A 3 -17.55 3.41 -19.93
N TYR A 4 -17.00 2.48 -20.74
CA TYR A 4 -17.33 1.06 -20.67
C TYR A 4 -16.91 0.43 -19.34
N PHE A 5 -15.72 0.77 -18.82
CA PHE A 5 -15.29 0.33 -17.49
C PHE A 5 -16.13 0.95 -16.38
N ASN A 6 -16.58 2.20 -16.54
CA ASN A 6 -17.42 2.87 -15.55
C ASN A 6 -18.78 2.17 -15.39
N GLU A 7 -19.36 1.69 -16.50
CA GLU A 7 -20.60 0.92 -16.52
C GLU A 7 -20.44 -0.48 -15.91
N LEU A 8 -19.30 -1.14 -16.16
CA LEU A 8 -19.04 -2.49 -15.65
C LEU A 8 -18.69 -2.51 -14.15
N ILE A 9 -17.89 -1.55 -13.69
CA ILE A 9 -17.35 -1.54 -12.34
C ILE A 9 -18.16 -0.57 -11.48
N ARG A 10 -19.03 -1.13 -10.64
CA ARG A 10 -19.80 -0.37 -9.65
C ARG A 10 -18.87 0.27 -8.62
N LEU A 11 -19.24 1.46 -8.13
CA LEU A 11 -18.44 2.20 -7.14
C LEU A 11 -18.18 1.41 -5.85
N GLU A 12 -19.17 0.66 -5.39
CA GLU A 12 -19.05 -0.24 -4.24
C GLU A 12 -17.97 -1.32 -4.43
N VAL A 13 -17.80 -1.82 -5.66
CA VAL A 13 -16.76 -2.82 -5.97
C VAL A 13 -15.36 -2.22 -5.79
N LEU A 14 -15.19 -0.91 -6.08
CA LEU A 14 -13.91 -0.23 -5.88
C LEU A 14 -13.50 -0.23 -4.40
N VAL A 15 -14.46 -0.23 -3.47
CA VAL A 15 -14.18 -0.35 -2.04
C VAL A 15 -13.51 -1.69 -1.74
N TRP A 16 -14.11 -2.78 -2.22
CA TRP A 16 -13.62 -4.14 -2.00
C TRP A 16 -12.36 -4.52 -2.78
N LEU A 17 -12.04 -3.80 -3.85
CA LEU A 17 -10.80 -4.00 -4.60
C LEU A 17 -9.56 -3.51 -3.84
N LEU A 18 -9.71 -2.62 -2.85
CA LEU A 18 -8.60 -2.10 -2.06
C LEU A 18 -7.74 -3.20 -1.39
N PRO A 19 -8.29 -4.11 -0.58
CA PRO A 19 -7.50 -5.18 0.04
C PRO A 19 -6.90 -6.13 -0.99
N ALA A 20 -7.58 -6.38 -2.11
CA ALA A 20 -7.05 -7.22 -3.18
C ALA A 20 -5.81 -6.58 -3.83
N ALA A 21 -5.87 -5.29 -4.16
CA ALA A 21 -4.75 -4.55 -4.72
C ALA A 21 -3.56 -4.50 -3.75
N PHE A 22 -3.82 -4.22 -2.46
CA PHE A 22 -2.82 -4.22 -1.40
C PHE A 22 -2.08 -5.57 -1.30
N PHE A 23 -2.81 -6.68 -1.11
CA PHE A 23 -2.14 -7.98 -0.95
C PHE A 23 -1.44 -8.49 -2.21
N ILE A 24 -1.90 -8.08 -3.40
CA ILE A 24 -1.17 -8.39 -4.65
C ILE A 24 0.15 -7.61 -4.68
N HIS A 25 0.13 -6.33 -4.34
CA HIS A 25 1.32 -5.48 -4.32
C HIS A 25 2.33 -5.92 -3.27
N ASP A 26 1.94 -5.92 -2.01
CA ASP A 26 2.78 -6.35 -0.89
C ASP A 26 3.18 -7.83 -1.01
N GLY A 27 2.41 -8.64 -1.74
CA GLY A 27 2.75 -10.01 -2.08
C GLY A 27 4.01 -10.12 -2.96
N GLU A 28 4.14 -9.29 -3.99
CA GLU A 28 5.39 -9.17 -4.77
C GLU A 28 6.55 -8.73 -3.87
N GLU A 29 6.30 -7.77 -2.98
CA GLU A 29 7.30 -7.29 -2.04
C GLU A 29 7.78 -8.39 -1.11
N ILE A 30 6.89 -9.14 -0.46
CA ILE A 30 7.22 -10.28 0.41
C ILE A 30 8.18 -11.25 -0.30
N ILE A 31 7.91 -11.56 -1.57
CA ILE A 31 8.68 -12.52 -2.36
C ILE A 31 10.06 -11.94 -2.73
N THR A 32 10.15 -10.64 -3.02
CA THR A 32 11.35 -10.06 -3.64
C THR A 32 12.23 -9.24 -2.69
N MET A 33 11.69 -8.74 -1.59
CA MET A 33 12.30 -7.79 -0.66
C MET A 33 13.60 -8.33 -0.04
N GLU A 34 13.60 -9.53 0.55
CA GLU A 34 14.80 -10.05 1.23
C GLU A 34 15.98 -10.23 0.26
N LYS A 35 15.72 -10.83 -0.90
CA LYS A 35 16.75 -11.03 -1.93
C LYS A 35 17.31 -9.69 -2.40
N TRP A 36 16.43 -8.71 -2.62
CA TRP A 36 16.82 -7.40 -3.09
C TRP A 36 17.64 -6.62 -2.06
N LEU A 37 17.19 -6.58 -0.80
CA LEU A 37 17.88 -5.91 0.31
C LEU A 37 19.28 -6.48 0.52
N ARG A 38 19.44 -7.81 0.50
CA ARG A 38 20.75 -8.45 0.68
C ARG A 38 21.69 -8.18 -0.50
N LYS A 39 21.17 -8.14 -1.73
CA LYS A 39 21.96 -7.80 -2.93
C LYS A 39 22.45 -6.36 -2.91
N HIS A 40 21.68 -5.44 -2.32
CA HIS A 40 21.95 -4.00 -2.34
C HIS A 40 22.28 -3.43 -0.95
N LYS A 41 22.72 -4.27 -0.01
CA LYS A 41 22.99 -3.88 1.39
C LYS A 41 23.95 -2.69 1.56
N ASP A 42 24.82 -2.47 0.57
CA ASP A 42 25.84 -1.43 0.58
C ASP A 42 25.33 -0.07 0.06
N LEU A 43 24.08 0.02 -0.41
CA LEU A 43 23.46 1.31 -0.73
C LEU A 43 23.28 2.13 0.57
N PRO A 44 23.66 3.42 0.60
CA PRO A 44 23.63 4.23 1.83
C PRO A 44 22.29 4.18 2.58
N ARG A 45 21.17 4.33 1.87
CA ARG A 45 19.81 4.28 2.43
C ARG A 45 19.45 2.93 3.07
N ILE A 46 20.09 1.85 2.65
CA ILE A 46 19.84 0.50 3.18
C ILE A 46 20.82 0.20 4.32
N ALA A 47 22.09 0.57 4.16
CA ALA A 47 23.13 0.39 5.17
C ALA A 47 22.80 1.12 6.49
N GLU A 48 22.19 2.30 6.41
CA GLU A 48 21.78 3.08 7.57
C GLU A 48 20.45 2.61 8.18
N ASN A 49 19.69 1.75 7.49
CA ASN A 49 18.38 1.31 7.93
C ASN A 49 18.49 0.28 9.06
N ARG A 50 18.19 0.72 10.29
CA ARG A 50 18.24 -0.11 11.50
C ARG A 50 16.96 -0.91 11.76
N VAL A 51 15.95 -0.79 10.90
CA VAL A 51 14.66 -1.48 11.09
C VAL A 51 14.80 -2.98 10.78
N TYR A 52 15.64 -3.35 9.82
CA TYR A 52 15.89 -4.75 9.47
C TYR A 52 16.95 -5.38 10.37
N ASN A 53 16.75 -6.67 10.69
CA ASN A 53 17.81 -7.49 11.29
C ASN A 53 18.37 -8.46 10.26
N TRP A 54 19.62 -8.23 9.85
CA TRP A 54 20.31 -9.01 8.81
C TRP A 54 20.54 -10.49 9.16
N GLU A 55 20.56 -10.83 10.45
CA GLU A 55 20.72 -12.20 10.97
C GLU A 55 19.40 -13.00 10.95
N LYS A 56 18.26 -12.29 10.87
CA LYS A 56 16.93 -12.88 10.89
C LYS A 56 16.37 -13.05 9.47
N ASN A 57 15.28 -13.82 9.39
CA ASN A 57 14.49 -13.94 8.18
C ASN A 57 13.72 -12.62 7.93
N ILE A 58 14.14 -11.88 6.90
CA ILE A 58 13.61 -10.55 6.59
C ILE A 58 12.24 -10.69 5.92
N THR A 59 12.06 -11.70 5.06
CA THR A 59 10.74 -12.01 4.47
C THR A 59 9.69 -12.24 5.56
N PHE A 60 10.01 -12.97 6.63
CA PHE A 60 9.10 -13.18 7.76
C PHE A 60 8.82 -11.88 8.52
N GLN A 61 9.88 -11.10 8.82
CA GLN A 61 9.72 -9.79 9.46
C GLN A 61 8.78 -8.89 8.66
N PHE A 62 8.96 -8.82 7.34
CA PHE A 62 8.14 -8.02 6.43
C PHE A 62 6.71 -8.56 6.35
N THR A 63 6.53 -9.88 6.26
CA THR A 63 5.21 -10.53 6.24
C THR A 63 4.38 -10.18 7.48
N VAL A 64 4.99 -10.11 8.67
CA VAL A 64 4.29 -9.66 9.89
C VAL A 64 3.78 -8.23 9.76
N ALA A 65 4.56 -7.33 9.17
CA ALA A 65 4.14 -5.95 8.92
C ALA A 65 2.98 -5.89 7.92
N VAL A 66 3.08 -6.62 6.80
CA VAL A 66 2.02 -6.70 5.77
C VAL A 66 0.73 -7.26 6.35
N LEU A 67 0.79 -8.32 7.18
CA LEU A 67 -0.41 -8.88 7.80
C LEU A 67 -1.07 -7.93 8.79
N LEU A 68 -0.27 -7.17 9.57
CA LEU A 68 -0.81 -6.16 10.48
C LEU A 68 -1.52 -5.04 9.70
N LEU A 69 -0.84 -4.46 8.70
CA LEU A 69 -1.38 -3.38 7.88
C LEU A 69 -2.58 -3.84 7.05
N GLY A 70 -2.47 -5.00 6.40
CA GLY A 70 -3.53 -5.60 5.61
C GLY A 70 -4.77 -5.92 6.44
N SER A 71 -4.62 -6.35 7.70
CA SER A 71 -5.75 -6.55 8.61
C SER A 71 -6.45 -5.24 8.96
N LEU A 72 -5.68 -4.18 9.28
CA LEU A 72 -6.25 -2.86 9.58
C LEU A 72 -6.92 -2.24 8.35
N LEU A 73 -6.30 -2.36 7.19
CA LEU A 73 -6.85 -1.90 5.91
C LEU A 73 -8.12 -2.68 5.54
N PHE A 74 -8.15 -4.00 5.77
CA PHE A 74 -9.37 -4.79 5.57
C PHE A 74 -10.50 -4.34 6.51
N LEU A 75 -10.21 -4.07 7.79
CA LEU A 75 -11.20 -3.52 8.71
C LEU A 75 -11.70 -2.14 8.25
N ALA A 76 -10.81 -1.24 7.83
CA ALA A 76 -11.18 0.05 7.26
C ALA A 76 -12.05 -0.10 6.01
N THR A 77 -11.78 -1.11 5.18
CA THR A 77 -12.58 -1.47 4.01
C THR A 77 -13.98 -1.92 4.40
N CYS A 78 -14.13 -2.76 5.42
CA CYS A 78 -15.43 -3.18 5.93
C CYS A 78 -16.27 -2.00 6.44
N PHE A 79 -15.66 -1.08 7.20
CA PHE A 79 -16.35 0.14 7.65
C PHE A 79 -16.75 1.02 6.47
N ALA A 80 -15.85 1.23 5.51
CA ALA A 80 -16.14 2.02 4.32
C ALA A 80 -17.25 1.41 3.45
N ALA A 81 -17.31 0.08 3.35
CA ALA A 81 -18.38 -0.62 2.64
C ALA A 81 -19.74 -0.40 3.33
N GLY A 82 -19.79 -0.48 4.67
CA GLY A 82 -21.01 -0.17 5.43
C GLY A 82 -21.44 1.30 5.30
N ASP A 83 -20.49 2.23 5.34
CA ASP A 83 -20.77 3.66 5.10
C ASP A 83 -21.29 3.90 3.68
N PHE A 84 -20.73 3.19 2.69
CA PHE A 84 -21.16 3.26 1.30
C PHE A 84 -22.58 2.71 1.11
N GLU A 85 -22.90 1.58 1.74
CA GLU A 85 -24.25 1.00 1.71
C GLU A 85 -25.29 1.95 2.32
N ASN A 86 -24.95 2.61 3.43
CA ASN A 86 -25.86 3.51 4.15
C ASN A 86 -26.03 4.88 3.49
N SER A 87 -24.95 5.48 2.98
CA SER A 87 -24.91 6.88 2.53
C SER A 87 -24.74 7.05 1.02
N GLY A 88 -24.39 5.97 0.31
CA GLY A 88 -24.01 5.99 -1.11
C GLY A 88 -22.65 6.64 -1.37
N LYS A 89 -21.87 6.97 -0.33
CA LYS A 89 -20.58 7.65 -0.45
C LYS A 89 -19.51 6.94 0.38
N PRO A 90 -18.24 6.88 -0.08
CA PRO A 90 -17.16 6.38 0.73
C PRO A 90 -16.85 7.38 1.84
N HIS A 91 -16.47 6.88 3.02
CA HIS A 91 -15.97 7.74 4.08
C HIS A 91 -14.68 8.45 3.63
N PRO A 92 -14.47 9.75 3.91
CA PRO A 92 -13.25 10.46 3.50
C PRO A 92 -11.93 9.81 3.94
N LEU A 93 -11.92 9.19 5.13
CA LEU A 93 -10.78 8.38 5.61
C LEU A 93 -10.37 7.27 4.62
N PHE A 94 -11.36 6.56 4.05
CA PHE A 94 -11.10 5.49 3.09
C PHE A 94 -10.44 6.02 1.82
N VAL A 95 -10.85 7.20 1.38
CA VAL A 95 -10.31 7.87 0.19
C VAL A 95 -8.90 8.37 0.48
N GLY A 96 -8.62 8.84 1.71
CA GLY A 96 -7.27 9.16 2.19
C GLY A 96 -6.31 7.97 2.05
N ILE A 97 -6.73 6.78 2.49
CA ILE A 97 -5.95 5.54 2.36
C ILE A 97 -5.66 5.21 0.89
N ILE A 98 -6.67 5.31 0.01
CA ILE A 98 -6.47 5.10 -1.44
C ILE A 98 -5.44 6.09 -2.00
N ALA A 99 -5.53 7.36 -1.61
CA ALA A 99 -4.60 8.38 -2.08
C ALA A 99 -3.16 8.14 -1.56
N ILE A 100 -3.01 7.65 -0.33
CA ILE A 100 -1.68 7.30 0.21
C ILE A 100 -1.10 6.09 -0.54
N LEU A 101 -1.88 5.07 -0.86
CA LEU A 101 -1.42 3.94 -1.69
C LEU A 101 -1.09 4.37 -3.12
N PHE A 102 -1.84 5.31 -3.70
CA PHE A 102 -1.47 5.89 -5.00
C PHE A 102 -0.08 6.54 -4.96
N LEU A 103 0.21 7.31 -3.90
CA LEU A 103 1.54 7.90 -3.69
C LEU A 103 2.62 6.84 -3.43
N ASP A 104 2.26 5.74 -2.76
CA ASP A 104 3.15 4.63 -2.51
C ASP A 104 3.60 3.94 -3.80
N GLY A 105 2.65 3.61 -4.68
CA GLY A 105 2.93 3.06 -6.00
C GLY A 105 3.82 4.00 -6.85
N ILE A 106 3.54 5.31 -6.84
CA ILE A 106 4.40 6.30 -7.52
C ILE A 106 5.82 6.26 -6.95
N LYS A 107 5.97 6.16 -5.64
CA LYS A 107 7.27 6.04 -4.97
C LYS A 107 8.02 4.79 -5.46
N HIS A 108 7.37 3.63 -5.60
CA HIS A 108 8.01 2.41 -6.13
C HIS A 108 8.53 2.56 -7.56
N VAL A 109 7.69 3.10 -8.46
CA VAL A 109 8.09 3.37 -9.85
C VAL A 109 9.21 4.41 -9.91
N GLY A 110 9.08 5.51 -9.18
CA GLY A 110 10.08 6.57 -9.11
C GLY A 110 11.43 6.08 -8.60
N TYR A 111 11.44 5.28 -7.52
CA TYR A 111 12.67 4.70 -6.98
C TYR A 111 13.36 3.74 -7.96
N THR A 112 12.59 2.89 -8.65
CA THR A 112 13.14 2.00 -9.69
C THR A 112 13.83 2.80 -10.80
N VAL A 113 13.18 3.87 -11.29
CA VAL A 113 13.74 4.73 -12.34
C VAL A 113 15.00 5.45 -11.85
N MET A 114 14.97 6.00 -10.63
CA MET A 114 16.12 6.72 -10.05
C MET A 114 17.32 5.81 -9.83
N LEU A 115 17.11 4.59 -9.33
CA LEU A 115 18.17 3.62 -9.06
C LEU A 115 18.60 2.85 -10.32
N LYS A 116 17.86 2.96 -11.42
CA LYS A 116 18.07 2.21 -12.68
C LYS A 116 18.20 0.69 -12.45
N THR A 117 17.52 0.20 -11.43
CA THR A 117 17.47 -1.22 -11.06
C THR A 117 16.07 -1.53 -10.56
N TYR A 118 15.60 -2.75 -10.81
CA TYR A 118 14.34 -3.24 -10.25
C TYR A 118 14.34 -3.03 -8.73
N THR A 119 13.26 -2.50 -8.17
CA THR A 119 12.98 -2.50 -6.72
C THR A 119 11.77 -3.38 -6.41
N PRO A 120 11.69 -3.97 -5.20
CA PRO A 120 10.48 -4.65 -4.75
C PRO A 120 9.23 -3.78 -4.96
N GLY A 121 8.16 -4.41 -5.40
CA GLY A 121 6.86 -3.78 -5.65
C GLY A 121 6.76 -3.07 -7.01
N PHE A 122 7.82 -2.97 -7.82
CA PHE A 122 7.79 -2.22 -9.07
C PHE A 122 6.73 -2.71 -10.06
N ILE A 123 6.60 -4.02 -10.25
CA ILE A 123 5.73 -4.58 -11.30
C ILE A 123 4.27 -4.34 -10.94
N THR A 124 3.88 -4.71 -9.72
CA THR A 124 2.52 -4.55 -9.21
C THR A 124 2.19 -3.10 -8.87
N ALA A 125 3.14 -2.26 -8.50
CA ALA A 125 2.90 -0.82 -8.37
C ALA A 125 2.43 -0.24 -9.71
N GLY A 126 3.15 -0.55 -10.80
CA GLY A 126 2.82 -0.05 -12.13
C GLY A 126 1.56 -0.69 -12.75
N LEU A 127 1.30 -1.98 -12.48
CA LEU A 127 0.23 -2.74 -13.15
C LEU A 127 -1.04 -2.91 -12.32
N VAL A 128 -0.98 -2.75 -11.00
CA VAL A 128 -2.09 -3.03 -10.09
C VAL A 128 -2.40 -1.82 -9.22
N GLU A 129 -1.45 -1.40 -8.38
CA GLU A 129 -1.68 -0.37 -7.36
C GLU A 129 -2.02 0.99 -7.97
N ILE A 130 -1.14 1.52 -8.85
CA ILE A 130 -1.35 2.81 -9.52
C ILE A 130 -2.63 2.77 -10.38
N PRO A 131 -2.85 1.79 -11.29
CA PRO A 131 -4.06 1.75 -12.09
C PRO A 131 -5.35 1.68 -11.27
N PHE A 132 -5.37 0.85 -10.22
CA PHE A 132 -6.53 0.73 -9.34
C PHE A 132 -6.80 2.02 -8.58
N THR A 133 -5.81 2.54 -7.85
CA THR A 133 -5.99 3.71 -6.97
C THR A 133 -6.29 4.97 -7.77
N ALA A 134 -5.62 5.18 -8.92
CA ALA A 134 -5.93 6.29 -9.83
C ALA A 134 -7.36 6.21 -10.36
N TYR A 135 -7.81 5.01 -10.77
CA TYR A 135 -9.16 4.81 -11.25
C TYR A 135 -10.20 5.00 -10.15
N ALA A 136 -9.95 4.51 -8.94
CA ALA A 136 -10.85 4.69 -7.81
C ALA A 136 -11.01 6.17 -7.43
N LEU A 137 -9.90 6.92 -7.33
CA LEU A 137 -9.92 8.36 -7.07
C LEU A 137 -10.66 9.13 -8.17
N TYR A 138 -10.39 8.82 -9.43
CA TYR A 138 -11.12 9.39 -10.57
C TYR A 138 -12.63 9.15 -10.44
N ARG A 139 -13.05 7.91 -10.19
CA ARG A 139 -14.46 7.53 -10.12
C ARG A 139 -15.20 8.19 -8.97
N PHE A 140 -14.57 8.33 -7.80
CA PHE A 140 -15.18 9.02 -6.67
C PHE A 140 -15.24 10.53 -6.88
N TYR A 141 -14.24 11.12 -7.53
CA TYR A 141 -14.23 12.55 -7.86
C TYR A 141 -15.27 12.90 -8.92
N ASP A 142 -15.33 12.12 -10.00
CA ASP A 142 -16.30 12.26 -11.11
C ASP A 142 -17.75 12.11 -10.64
N ALA A 143 -17.98 11.26 -9.63
CA ALA A 143 -19.27 11.09 -8.98
C ALA A 143 -19.58 12.15 -7.90
N GLU A 144 -18.76 13.21 -7.77
CA GLU A 144 -18.90 14.28 -6.78
C GLU A 144 -18.98 13.78 -5.32
N MET A 145 -18.36 12.63 -5.04
CA MET A 145 -18.34 12.04 -3.70
C MET A 145 -17.17 12.56 -2.86
N ILE A 146 -16.13 13.08 -3.50
CA ILE A 146 -14.90 13.58 -2.88
C ILE A 146 -14.46 14.88 -3.55
N ASP A 147 -13.72 15.71 -2.82
CA ASP A 147 -13.03 16.88 -3.35
C ASP A 147 -11.54 16.84 -2.98
N ILE A 148 -10.72 17.54 -3.77
CA ILE A 148 -9.27 17.46 -3.66
C ILE A 148 -8.73 18.05 -2.35
N VAL A 149 -9.43 19.01 -1.75
CA VAL A 149 -9.02 19.64 -0.49
C VAL A 149 -9.23 18.66 0.65
N THR A 150 -10.40 18.03 0.71
CA THR A 150 -10.71 16.97 1.68
C THR A 150 -9.70 15.82 1.56
N VAL A 151 -9.43 15.32 0.34
CA VAL A 151 -8.42 14.27 0.13
C VAL A 151 -7.05 14.72 0.67
N GLY A 152 -6.62 15.95 0.37
CA GLY A 152 -5.34 16.47 0.86
C GLY A 152 -5.25 16.52 2.39
N ILE A 153 -6.34 16.91 3.07
CA ILE A 153 -6.42 16.94 4.54
C ILE A 153 -6.28 15.53 5.11
N TYR A 154 -7.02 14.56 4.57
CA TYR A 154 -6.98 13.18 5.05
C TYR A 154 -5.62 12.52 4.78
N VAL A 155 -5.01 12.76 3.62
CA VAL A 155 -3.62 12.34 3.35
C VAL A 155 -2.66 12.92 4.39
N ALA A 156 -2.75 14.22 4.68
CA ALA A 156 -1.87 14.87 5.66
C ALA A 156 -2.07 14.32 7.08
N ALA A 157 -3.31 13.98 7.45
CA ALA A 157 -3.65 13.44 8.76
C ALA A 157 -3.25 11.96 8.93
N GLU A 158 -3.45 11.14 7.89
CA GLU A 158 -3.26 9.70 7.93
C GLU A 158 -1.82 9.28 7.67
N LEU A 159 -1.08 10.01 6.83
CA LEU A 159 0.26 9.63 6.44
C LEU A 159 1.21 9.41 7.64
N PRO A 160 1.25 10.28 8.67
CA PRO A 160 2.07 10.03 9.86
C PRO A 160 1.66 8.75 10.60
N LEU A 161 0.36 8.47 10.68
CA LEU A 161 -0.17 7.28 11.34
C LEU A 161 0.21 6.02 10.55
N ILE A 162 0.06 6.02 9.22
CA ILE A 162 0.43 4.89 8.37
C ILE A 162 1.94 4.62 8.45
N LEU A 163 2.77 5.66 8.37
CA LEU A 163 4.23 5.51 8.54
C LEU A 163 4.60 4.95 9.92
N PHE A 164 3.90 5.37 10.98
CA PHE A 164 4.07 4.80 12.31
C PHE A 164 3.67 3.31 12.35
N LEU A 165 2.54 2.93 11.74
CA LEU A 165 2.07 1.55 11.69
C LEU A 165 3.02 0.65 10.89
N VAL A 166 3.57 1.13 9.78
CA VAL A 166 4.62 0.43 9.01
C VAL A 166 5.84 0.19 9.89
N TRP A 167 6.34 1.24 10.57
CA TRP A 167 7.47 1.11 11.49
C TRP A 167 7.19 0.13 12.63
N ALA A 168 6.00 0.20 13.23
CA ALA A 168 5.58 -0.68 14.31
C ALA A 168 5.48 -2.14 13.85
N GLY A 169 4.89 -2.40 12.68
CA GLY A 169 4.79 -3.72 12.07
C GLY A 169 6.15 -4.33 11.78
N LEU A 170 7.06 -3.56 11.17
CA LEU A 170 8.43 -4.01 10.91
C LEU A 170 9.21 -4.25 12.20
N THR A 171 9.01 -3.42 13.23
CA THR A 171 9.65 -3.58 14.55
C THR A 171 9.14 -4.82 15.27
N LEU A 172 7.83 -5.08 15.21
CA LEU A 172 7.23 -6.30 15.74
C LEU A 172 7.77 -7.52 15.00
N GLY A 173 7.74 -7.49 13.67
CA GLY A 173 8.29 -8.53 12.80
C GLY A 173 9.74 -8.85 13.12
N ARG A 174 10.57 -7.82 13.36
CA ARG A 174 11.98 -7.99 13.77
C ARG A 174 12.11 -8.77 15.08
N ARG A 175 11.22 -8.52 16.05
CA ARG A 175 11.27 -9.19 17.36
C ARG A 175 10.90 -10.66 17.23
N VAL A 176 9.85 -10.98 16.47
CA VAL A 176 9.32 -12.35 16.36
C VAL A 176 9.97 -13.18 15.26
N ALA A 177 10.63 -12.57 14.28
CA ALA A 177 11.24 -13.30 13.17
C ALA A 177 12.29 -14.29 13.68
N PRO A 178 12.29 -15.54 13.17
CA PRO A 178 13.31 -16.50 13.50
C PRO A 178 14.66 -16.09 12.89
N TYR A 179 15.74 -16.60 13.48
CA TYR A 179 17.05 -16.53 12.84
C TYR A 179 17.02 -17.23 11.49
N ARG A 180 17.72 -16.66 10.51
CA ARG A 180 17.81 -17.24 9.17
C ARG A 180 18.60 -18.54 9.25
N LYS A 181 18.04 -19.63 8.73
CA LYS A 181 18.82 -20.84 8.45
C LYS A 181 19.76 -20.52 7.30
N GLN A 182 21.06 -20.74 7.50
CA GLN A 182 22.11 -20.48 6.51
C GLN A 182 21.98 -21.42 5.31
#